data_AF-A0A5C3L7K6-F1
#
_entry.id   AF-A0A5C3L7K6-F1
#
_cell.length_a   1.000
_cell.length_b   1.000
_cell.length_c   1.000
_cell.angle_alpha   90.00
_cell.angle_beta   90.00
_cell.angle_gamma   90.00
#
_symmetry.space_group_name_H-M   'P 1'
#
loop_
_entity.id
_entity.type
_entity.pdbx_description
1 polymer ?
#
loop_
_entity_poly.entity_id
_entity_poly.type
_entity_poly.pdbx_seq_one_letter_code
_entity_poly.pdbx_strand_id
1 'polypeptide(L)'
;MLSQLKDALKCKICRKLLVSPITLHCGHCLCAHHLPDELACPVPACVPLSPTVIVLPHIHPNSNVLFAVQPPEDAQEAKDEDDRVTRLDRDARDVSVTRILALFNRISRSAPQARTRPPPDDGDDDSDSDARPRKRRKRADDQDDSEPSLVAHLRTSAAITKATSADQPLPSTTDPVLTELEKDLSTELNCDICSNLFYQPVTTPCQHTFCAKCLQRSLDHNPTCPLCRTRLPGYGYFQDHPLNDTLLQLLFKFFNQDYDERRKVIAEEERAGRLDTPIFIATLSFPGLPTAMHIFEPRYRLMLRRCLESPRPAFGMVAQSKPGERNYLADYGTMLEIRRVVLLNDGRSIVQTWGSYRFRILDRGNLDGYIVAKIERIDDYPDDLIDSVDLLYPVAGEDDSPSPLSTSLQLPQGDVLEEGLFAQGSSESSPSTSTPGAPVRRRVKHKRRPNRRPSNAELIDICKKFLERLQRGTNPWVVQKLARAHGEMPSDPALVAFWVASVLPIDETERKKLLPIRSARLRLLLVTHWIEQLNSNWWFSRGCTIL
;
A
#
# COMPACT_ATOMS: atom_id res chain seq x y z
N MET A 1 -37.07 14.91 -11.95
CA MET A 1 -36.22 14.52 -10.80
C MET A 1 -37.00 14.04 -9.57
N LEU A 2 -37.82 14.87 -8.90
CA LEU A 2 -38.52 14.48 -7.64
C LEU A 2 -39.38 13.20 -7.74
N SER A 3 -40.15 13.02 -8.82
CA SER A 3 -40.93 11.79 -9.05
C SER A 3 -40.03 10.55 -9.16
N GLN A 4 -38.92 10.68 -9.88
CA GLN A 4 -37.95 9.59 -10.06
C GLN A 4 -37.22 9.24 -8.76
N LEU A 5 -36.96 10.24 -7.91
CA LEU A 5 -36.35 10.07 -6.58
C LEU A 5 -37.33 9.35 -5.65
N LYS A 6 -38.61 9.77 -5.66
CA LYS A 6 -39.70 9.08 -4.95
C LYS A 6 -39.79 7.61 -5.35
N ASP A 7 -39.66 7.30 -6.63
CA ASP A 7 -39.73 5.93 -7.13
C ASP A 7 -38.56 5.06 -6.64
N ALA A 8 -37.35 5.60 -6.59
CA ALA A 8 -36.17 4.90 -6.10
C ALA A 8 -36.24 4.62 -4.58
N LEU A 9 -36.90 5.51 -3.83
CA LEU A 9 -37.08 5.42 -2.36
C LEU A 9 -38.30 4.59 -1.94
N LYS A 10 -38.90 3.81 -2.84
CA LYS A 10 -40.01 2.91 -2.51
C LYS A 10 -39.51 1.60 -1.88
N CYS A 11 -40.18 1.17 -0.82
CA CYS A 11 -40.00 -0.15 -0.24
C CYS A 11 -40.33 -1.24 -1.26
N LYS A 12 -39.47 -2.26 -1.39
CA LYS A 12 -39.70 -3.37 -2.34
C LYS A 12 -40.93 -4.22 -2.00
N ILE A 13 -41.39 -4.19 -0.75
CA ILE A 13 -42.58 -4.92 -0.27
C ILE A 13 -43.86 -4.10 -0.45
N CYS A 14 -44.08 -3.03 0.32
CA CYS A 14 -45.34 -2.28 0.24
C CYS A 14 -45.45 -1.29 -0.94
N ARG A 15 -44.35 -1.07 -1.68
CA ARG A 15 -44.26 -0.10 -2.80
C ARG A 15 -44.59 1.36 -2.43
N LYS A 16 -44.70 1.67 -1.14
CA LYS A 16 -44.79 3.03 -0.58
C LYS A 16 -43.39 3.56 -0.28
N LEU A 17 -43.29 4.87 -0.01
CA LEU A 17 -42.04 5.48 0.43
C LEU A 17 -41.51 4.75 1.67
N LEU A 18 -40.20 4.51 1.72
CA LEU A 18 -39.54 3.85 2.84
C LEU A 18 -39.82 4.61 4.15
N VAL A 19 -40.13 3.85 5.20
CA VAL A 19 -40.32 4.34 6.57
C VAL A 19 -39.37 3.54 7.46
N SER A 20 -38.50 4.23 8.18
CA SER A 20 -37.46 3.61 9.00
C SER A 20 -36.69 2.55 8.20
N PRO A 21 -35.94 2.96 7.16
CA PRO A 21 -35.31 2.03 6.22
C PRO A 21 -34.28 1.15 6.92
N ILE A 22 -34.23 -0.11 6.53
CA ILE A 22 -33.19 -1.07 6.91
C ILE A 22 -32.67 -1.77 5.65
N THR A 23 -31.36 -1.89 5.54
CA THR A 23 -30.70 -2.58 4.44
C THR A 23 -30.24 -3.94 4.91
N LEU A 24 -30.69 -4.96 4.20
CA LEU A 24 -30.40 -6.36 4.51
C LEU A 24 -29.07 -6.80 3.89
N HIS A 25 -28.54 -7.94 4.34
CA HIS A 25 -27.30 -8.52 3.81
C HIS A 25 -27.34 -8.79 2.30
N CYS A 26 -28.53 -9.00 1.74
CA CYS A 26 -28.71 -9.17 0.31
C CYS A 26 -28.66 -7.86 -0.50
N GLY A 27 -28.48 -6.70 0.14
CA GLY A 27 -28.44 -5.38 -0.52
C GLY A 27 -29.79 -4.67 -0.62
N HIS A 28 -30.90 -5.36 -0.37
CA HIS A 28 -32.24 -4.78 -0.44
C HIS A 28 -32.55 -3.86 0.76
N CYS A 29 -33.09 -2.67 0.46
CA CYS A 29 -33.62 -1.74 1.47
C CYS A 29 -35.13 -1.88 1.62
N LEU A 30 -35.60 -2.06 2.86
CA LEU A 30 -37.01 -2.26 3.21
C LEU A 30 -37.43 -1.34 4.37
N CYS A 31 -38.74 -1.18 4.60
CA CYS A 31 -39.21 -0.58 5.86
C CYS A 31 -38.99 -1.57 7.00
N ALA A 32 -38.54 -1.09 8.17
CA ALA A 32 -38.28 -1.95 9.33
C ALA A 32 -39.45 -2.86 9.73
N HIS A 33 -40.70 -2.39 9.66
CA HIS A 33 -41.88 -3.19 10.00
C HIS A 33 -42.18 -4.37 9.04
N HIS A 34 -41.51 -4.44 7.88
CA HIS A 34 -41.64 -5.57 6.95
C HIS A 34 -40.54 -6.61 7.14
N LEU A 35 -39.59 -6.38 8.05
CA LEU A 35 -38.51 -7.31 8.31
C LEU A 35 -39.05 -8.47 9.19
N PRO A 36 -39.09 -9.72 8.68
CA PRO A 36 -39.53 -10.86 9.48
C PRO A 36 -38.64 -11.12 10.70
N ASP A 37 -39.14 -11.92 11.65
CA ASP A 37 -38.42 -12.30 12.88
C ASP A 37 -37.15 -13.09 12.62
N GLU A 38 -37.12 -13.86 11.53
CA GLU A 38 -35.95 -14.62 11.08
C GLU A 38 -34.89 -13.76 10.38
N LEU A 39 -35.09 -12.43 10.24
CA LEU A 39 -34.19 -11.49 9.55
C LEU A 39 -33.87 -11.85 8.09
N ALA A 40 -34.61 -12.80 7.51
CA ALA A 40 -34.52 -13.17 6.10
C ALA A 40 -35.11 -12.08 5.20
N CYS A 41 -34.63 -12.01 3.96
CA CYS A 41 -35.17 -11.08 2.98
C CYS A 41 -36.55 -11.53 2.49
N PRO A 42 -37.63 -10.75 2.69
CA PRO A 42 -38.98 -11.09 2.21
C PRO A 42 -39.19 -10.79 0.71
N VAL A 43 -38.17 -10.30 -0.01
CA VAL A 43 -38.29 -9.98 -1.44
C VAL A 43 -38.32 -11.27 -2.27
N PRO A 44 -39.35 -11.50 -3.11
CA PRO A 44 -39.42 -12.68 -3.97
C PRO A 44 -38.20 -12.80 -4.88
N ALA A 45 -37.70 -14.02 -5.06
CA ALA A 45 -36.48 -14.33 -5.83
C ALA A 45 -35.16 -13.74 -5.28
N CYS A 46 -35.17 -13.20 -4.05
CA CYS A 46 -33.92 -12.89 -3.37
C CYS A 46 -33.19 -14.19 -3.01
N VAL A 47 -31.93 -14.32 -3.43
CA VAL A 47 -31.05 -15.39 -2.98
C VAL A 47 -30.39 -14.89 -1.69
N PRO A 48 -30.67 -15.49 -0.52
CA PRO A 48 -30.00 -15.11 0.71
C PRO A 48 -28.51 -15.45 0.59
N LEU A 49 -27.63 -14.51 0.97
CA LEU A 49 -26.26 -14.90 1.29
C LEU A 49 -26.28 -15.67 2.60
N SER A 50 -25.59 -16.80 2.63
CA SER A 50 -25.25 -17.45 3.90
C SER A 50 -24.25 -16.55 4.63
N PRO A 51 -24.58 -15.99 5.81
CA PRO A 51 -23.72 -15.04 6.52
C PRO A 51 -22.44 -15.67 7.10
N THR A 52 -22.29 -16.99 7.01
CA THR A 52 -21.31 -17.80 7.75
C THR A 52 -20.06 -18.22 6.97
N VAL A 53 -19.79 -17.62 5.81
CA VAL A 53 -18.60 -18.02 5.05
C VAL A 53 -17.45 -17.09 5.41
N ILE A 54 -16.51 -17.60 6.20
CA ILE A 54 -15.13 -17.10 6.14
C ILE A 54 -14.71 -17.24 4.68
N VAL A 55 -14.84 -16.16 3.90
CA VAL A 55 -14.37 -16.17 2.52
C VAL A 55 -12.86 -16.23 2.60
N LEU A 56 -12.36 -17.44 2.35
CA LEU A 56 -10.94 -17.68 2.22
C LEU A 56 -10.43 -16.85 1.04
N PRO A 57 -9.18 -16.34 1.11
CA PRO A 57 -8.60 -15.66 -0.02
C PRO A 57 -8.71 -16.55 -1.26
N HIS A 58 -9.02 -15.93 -2.40
CA HIS A 58 -9.11 -16.65 -3.66
C HIS A 58 -7.72 -17.12 -4.07
N ILE A 59 -7.45 -18.41 -3.89
CA ILE A 59 -6.20 -19.03 -4.32
C ILE A 59 -6.36 -19.36 -5.79
N HIS A 60 -5.43 -18.88 -6.62
CA HIS A 60 -5.43 -19.22 -8.04
C HIS A 60 -5.40 -20.75 -8.24
N PRO A 61 -6.25 -21.33 -9.11
CA PRO A 61 -6.38 -22.80 -9.23
C PRO A 61 -5.08 -23.51 -9.65
N ASN A 62 -4.22 -22.82 -10.40
CA ASN A 62 -2.90 -23.34 -10.82
C ASN A 62 -1.76 -23.07 -9.82
N SER A 63 -2.07 -22.52 -8.64
CA SER A 63 -1.07 -22.22 -7.62
C SER A 63 -0.68 -23.48 -6.85
N ASN A 64 0.61 -23.64 -6.57
CA ASN A 64 1.15 -24.72 -5.73
C ASN A 64 1.26 -24.33 -4.24
N VAL A 65 0.61 -23.24 -3.82
CA VAL A 65 0.66 -22.79 -2.42
C VAL A 65 -0.15 -23.74 -1.53
N LEU A 66 0.50 -24.26 -0.50
CA LEU A 66 -0.17 -24.98 0.57
C LEU A 66 -0.88 -23.98 1.49
N PHE A 67 -2.20 -23.85 1.33
CA PHE A 67 -3.01 -22.97 2.17
C PHE A 67 -3.74 -23.77 3.25
N ALA A 68 -3.64 -23.31 4.49
CA ALA A 68 -4.36 -23.88 5.62
C ALA A 68 -4.97 -22.75 6.47
N VAL A 69 -6.08 -23.05 7.12
CA VAL A 69 -6.67 -22.20 8.16
C VAL A 69 -6.39 -22.88 9.50
N GLN A 70 -5.93 -22.12 10.49
CA GLN A 70 -5.80 -22.64 11.84
C GLN A 70 -7.19 -22.99 12.36
N PRO A 71 -7.42 -24.21 12.87
CA PRO A 71 -8.69 -24.54 13.48
C PRO A 71 -8.93 -23.63 14.70
N PRO A 72 -10.16 -23.15 14.93
CA PRO A 72 -10.49 -22.43 16.15
C PRO A 72 -10.23 -23.31 17.37
N GLU A 73 -9.69 -22.72 18.44
CA GLU A 73 -9.45 -23.42 19.71
C GLU A 73 -10.78 -23.93 20.28
N ASP A 74 -11.86 -23.14 20.14
CA ASP A 74 -13.23 -23.52 20.44
C ASP A 74 -14.18 -23.18 19.28
N ALA A 75 -14.63 -24.22 18.56
CA ALA A 75 -15.50 -24.05 17.39
C ALA A 75 -16.87 -23.43 17.72
N GLN A 76 -17.32 -23.53 18.98
CA GLN A 76 -18.58 -22.94 19.44
C GLN A 76 -18.44 -21.44 19.70
N GLU A 77 -17.37 -21.00 20.36
CA GLU A 77 -17.12 -19.57 20.60
C GLU A 77 -16.94 -18.80 19.29
N ALA A 78 -16.23 -19.38 18.32
CA ALA A 78 -16.05 -18.78 17.00
C ALA A 78 -17.38 -18.60 16.25
N LYS A 79 -18.30 -19.58 16.35
CA LYS A 79 -19.64 -19.47 15.77
C LYS A 79 -20.48 -18.42 16.48
N ASP A 80 -20.48 -18.41 17.81
CA ASP A 80 -21.26 -17.45 18.60
C ASP A 80 -20.77 -16.01 18.36
N GLU A 81 -19.48 -15.82 18.14
CA GLU A 81 -18.88 -14.53 17.82
C GLU A 81 -19.20 -14.05 16.40
N ASP A 82 -19.11 -14.94 15.40
CA ASP A 82 -19.49 -14.66 14.00
C ASP A 82 -20.98 -14.33 13.91
N ASP A 83 -21.84 -15.10 14.57
CA ASP A 83 -23.29 -14.85 14.65
C ASP A 83 -23.60 -13.50 15.29
N ARG A 84 -22.89 -13.10 16.35
CA ARG A 84 -23.09 -11.80 17.01
C ARG A 84 -22.74 -10.62 16.11
N VAL A 85 -21.70 -10.75 15.30
CA VAL A 85 -21.13 -9.65 14.53
C VAL A 85 -21.78 -9.55 13.14
N THR A 86 -22.29 -10.65 12.60
CA THR A 86 -23.03 -10.67 11.34
C THR A 86 -24.51 -10.32 11.52
N ARG A 87 -25.10 -10.52 12.71
CA ARG A 87 -26.53 -10.27 12.95
C ARG A 87 -26.90 -8.79 12.73
N LEU A 88 -27.94 -8.59 11.92
CA LEU A 88 -28.59 -7.29 11.76
C LEU A 88 -29.23 -6.84 13.08
N ASP A 89 -28.89 -5.62 13.51
CA ASP A 89 -29.59 -4.95 14.58
C ASP A 89 -30.96 -4.46 14.07
N ARG A 90 -32.04 -4.95 14.70
CA ARG A 90 -33.42 -4.62 14.34
C ARG A 90 -33.79 -3.17 14.64
N ASP A 91 -33.05 -2.50 15.51
CA ASP A 91 -33.29 -1.10 15.85
C ASP A 91 -32.46 -0.15 14.99
N ALA A 92 -31.37 -0.63 14.40
CA ALA A 92 -30.55 0.14 13.48
C ALA A 92 -31.30 0.48 12.18
N ARG A 93 -31.01 1.64 11.61
CA ARG A 93 -31.64 2.16 10.37
C ARG A 93 -30.56 2.57 9.40
N ASP A 94 -30.77 2.33 8.11
CA ASP A 94 -29.84 2.74 7.06
C ASP A 94 -29.65 4.26 7.13
N VAL A 95 -28.45 4.68 7.55
CA VAL A 95 -28.15 6.08 7.83
C VAL A 95 -28.21 6.91 6.55
N SER A 96 -27.59 6.43 5.46
CA SER A 96 -27.55 7.14 4.18
C SER A 96 -28.94 7.26 3.56
N VAL A 97 -29.71 6.16 3.51
CA VAL A 97 -31.07 6.18 2.95
C VAL A 97 -32.00 7.03 3.82
N THR A 98 -31.82 7.04 5.15
CA THR A 98 -32.59 7.91 6.06
C THR A 98 -32.34 9.39 5.79
N ARG A 99 -31.08 9.81 5.57
CA ARG A 99 -30.75 11.19 5.22
C ARG A 99 -31.35 11.60 3.88
N ILE A 100 -31.27 10.73 2.87
CA ILE A 100 -31.88 10.97 1.54
C ILE A 100 -33.42 11.06 1.63
N LEU A 101 -34.06 10.25 2.47
CA LEU A 101 -35.50 10.38 2.73
C LEU A 101 -35.86 11.71 3.40
N ALA A 102 -35.05 12.17 4.37
CA ALA A 102 -35.24 13.46 5.02
C ALA A 102 -35.12 14.61 4.01
N LEU A 103 -34.12 14.55 3.12
CA LEU A 103 -33.94 15.47 2.00
C LEU A 103 -35.19 15.53 1.11
N PHE A 104 -35.66 14.37 0.64
CA PHE A 104 -36.85 14.26 -0.21
C PHE A 104 -38.09 14.87 0.46
N ASN A 105 -38.30 14.59 1.75
CA ASN A 105 -39.44 15.10 2.50
C ASN A 105 -39.39 16.61 2.71
N ARG A 106 -38.20 17.17 2.99
CA ARG A 106 -38.00 18.62 3.14
C ARG A 106 -38.38 19.36 1.86
N ILE A 107 -37.93 18.86 0.71
CA ILE A 107 -38.16 19.50 -0.59
C ILE A 107 -39.60 19.29 -1.09
N SER A 108 -40.17 18.12 -0.83
CA SER A 108 -41.58 17.84 -1.16
C SER A 108 -42.56 18.74 -0.41
N ARG A 109 -42.19 19.24 0.78
CA ARG A 109 -43.00 20.19 1.56
C ARG A 109 -42.80 21.65 1.14
N SER A 110 -41.64 22.00 0.60
CA SER A 110 -41.35 23.36 0.13
C SER A 110 -41.84 23.63 -1.30
N ALA A 111 -42.15 22.58 -2.08
CA ALA A 111 -42.77 22.72 -3.39
C ALA A 111 -44.15 23.42 -3.26
N PRO A 112 -44.39 24.54 -3.98
CA PRO A 112 -45.64 25.28 -3.87
C PRO A 112 -46.80 24.40 -4.33
N GLN A 113 -47.68 24.03 -3.40
CA GLN A 113 -48.95 23.40 -3.73
C GLN A 113 -49.74 24.39 -4.61
N ALA A 114 -50.07 23.99 -5.83
CA ALA A 114 -51.01 24.70 -6.68
C ALA A 114 -52.34 24.84 -5.92
N ARG A 115 -52.57 26.00 -5.30
CA ARG A 115 -53.85 26.34 -4.69
C ARG A 115 -54.88 26.44 -5.81
N THR A 116 -55.71 25.43 -5.95
CA THR A 116 -56.98 25.55 -6.68
C THR A 116 -57.82 26.60 -5.96
N ARG A 117 -57.90 27.82 -6.52
CA ARG A 117 -58.90 28.81 -6.14
C ARG A 117 -60.30 28.30 -6.59
N PRO A 118 -61.35 28.40 -5.77
CA PRO A 118 -62.72 28.28 -6.27
C PRO A 118 -63.04 29.48 -7.17
N PRO A 119 -64.04 29.38 -8.07
CA PRO A 119 -64.40 30.47 -8.98
C PRO A 119 -64.97 31.67 -8.19
N PRO A 120 -64.89 32.90 -8.75
CA PRO A 120 -65.38 34.08 -8.08
C PRO A 120 -66.91 34.06 -8.02
N ASP A 121 -67.44 34.43 -6.86
CA ASP A 121 -68.85 34.71 -6.63
C ASP A 121 -69.07 36.21 -6.91
N ASP A 122 -70.00 36.51 -7.81
CA ASP A 122 -70.41 37.87 -8.16
C ASP A 122 -71.32 38.41 -7.06
N GLY A 123 -70.93 39.51 -6.43
CA GLY A 123 -71.74 40.18 -5.41
C GLY A 123 -71.27 41.60 -5.15
N ASP A 124 -71.98 42.55 -5.75
CA ASP A 124 -71.95 43.98 -5.48
C ASP A 124 -72.27 44.27 -4.00
N ASP A 125 -71.59 45.24 -3.37
CA ASP A 125 -72.28 46.40 -2.76
C ASP A 125 -71.29 47.47 -2.26
N ASP A 126 -71.72 48.72 -2.43
CA ASP A 126 -71.08 49.97 -2.03
C ASP A 126 -71.07 50.16 -0.50
N SER A 127 -70.08 50.89 0.04
CA SER A 127 -70.33 52.13 0.82
C SER A 127 -69.09 52.68 1.52
N ASP A 128 -68.90 53.95 1.20
CA ASP A 128 -68.02 55.04 1.66
C ASP A 128 -67.90 55.24 3.19
N SER A 129 -66.71 55.69 3.64
CA SER A 129 -66.60 56.89 4.50
C SER A 129 -65.14 57.31 4.70
N ASP A 130 -64.75 58.34 3.95
CA ASP A 130 -64.05 59.56 4.40
C ASP A 130 -63.26 59.59 5.73
N ALA A 131 -61.97 59.97 5.65
CA ALA A 131 -61.45 61.20 6.27
C ALA A 131 -59.95 61.41 6.01
N ARG A 132 -59.67 62.23 4.99
CA ARG A 132 -58.47 63.08 4.83
C ARG A 132 -58.52 64.23 5.87
N PRO A 133 -57.64 65.27 5.87
CA PRO A 133 -56.25 65.46 5.40
C PRO A 133 -55.41 66.33 6.42
N ARG A 134 -54.19 66.90 6.22
CA ARG A 134 -53.72 67.84 5.16
C ARG A 134 -52.32 68.43 5.50
N LYS A 135 -51.49 68.59 4.44
CA LYS A 135 -50.63 69.75 4.06
C LYS A 135 -49.43 70.17 4.95
N ARG A 136 -48.25 70.49 4.38
CA ARG A 136 -47.95 71.69 3.55
C ARG A 136 -46.67 71.46 2.72
N ARG A 137 -46.69 71.61 1.38
CA ARG A 137 -46.49 72.83 0.54
C ARG A 137 -44.99 73.08 0.22
N LYS A 138 -44.52 73.51 -0.97
CA LYS A 138 -45.14 74.05 -2.20
C LYS A 138 -44.09 74.15 -3.34
N ARG A 139 -44.58 74.05 -4.58
CA ARG A 139 -44.03 74.19 -5.95
C ARG A 139 -43.22 75.46 -6.33
N ALA A 140 -42.39 75.35 -7.38
CA ALA A 140 -42.41 76.06 -8.69
C ALA A 140 -41.29 75.44 -9.58
N ASP A 141 -41.51 74.83 -10.75
CA ASP A 141 -41.82 75.32 -12.12
C ASP A 141 -40.65 76.07 -12.80
N ASP A 142 -40.11 75.52 -13.90
CA ASP A 142 -39.75 76.22 -15.15
C ASP A 142 -39.05 75.29 -16.17
N GLN A 143 -39.19 75.66 -17.44
CA GLN A 143 -39.05 74.89 -18.69
C GLN A 143 -37.63 74.82 -19.30
N ASP A 144 -37.49 73.80 -20.17
CA ASP A 144 -36.78 73.76 -21.47
C ASP A 144 -35.32 73.31 -21.63
N ASP A 145 -35.10 72.75 -22.84
CA ASP A 145 -33.92 72.37 -23.60
C ASP A 145 -33.42 70.89 -23.64
N SER A 146 -33.56 70.35 -24.85
CA SER A 146 -33.06 69.08 -25.43
C SER A 146 -31.59 69.29 -25.89
N GLU A 147 -30.63 68.37 -25.79
CA GLU A 147 -30.45 67.10 -26.52
C GLU A 147 -29.15 66.38 -25.98
N PRO A 148 -28.69 65.23 -26.52
CA PRO A 148 -28.85 63.88 -25.98
C PRO A 148 -27.55 63.29 -25.36
N SER A 149 -27.68 62.33 -24.43
CA SER A 149 -26.56 61.44 -24.11
C SER A 149 -26.82 60.02 -24.65
N LEU A 150 -26.10 59.74 -25.74
CA LEU A 150 -25.93 58.49 -26.49
C LEU A 150 -25.58 57.23 -25.66
N VAL A 151 -25.58 57.29 -24.33
CA VAL A 151 -25.06 56.25 -23.45
C VAL A 151 -26.15 55.33 -22.88
N ALA A 152 -27.43 55.74 -22.95
CA ALA A 152 -28.53 54.96 -22.39
C ALA A 152 -29.11 53.88 -23.33
N HIS A 153 -28.97 54.01 -24.66
CA HIS A 153 -29.44 53.01 -25.63
C HIS A 153 -28.36 52.00 -26.08
N LEU A 154 -27.08 52.32 -25.91
CA LEU A 154 -25.95 51.40 -26.15
C LEU A 154 -25.79 50.33 -25.07
N ARG A 155 -26.36 50.53 -23.87
CA ARG A 155 -26.31 49.54 -22.78
C ARG A 155 -27.41 48.48 -22.84
N THR A 156 -28.46 48.70 -23.62
CA THR A 156 -29.65 47.82 -23.62
C THR A 156 -29.87 47.08 -24.95
N SER A 157 -29.24 47.53 -26.05
CA SER A 157 -29.36 46.89 -27.38
C SER A 157 -28.10 46.13 -27.82
N ALA A 158 -27.04 46.16 -27.00
CA ALA A 158 -25.86 45.29 -27.10
C ALA A 158 -26.00 44.03 -26.21
N ALA A 159 -27.21 43.76 -25.71
CA ALA A 159 -27.73 42.43 -25.82
C ALA A 159 -28.00 42.17 -27.32
N ILE A 160 -27.36 41.15 -27.92
CA ILE A 160 -28.02 40.10 -28.74
C ILE A 160 -27.12 39.48 -29.85
N THR A 161 -26.03 40.08 -30.38
CA THR A 161 -25.46 39.50 -31.65
C THR A 161 -23.94 39.33 -31.87
N LYS A 162 -22.99 39.61 -30.96
CA LYS A 162 -21.57 39.62 -31.43
C LYS A 162 -20.41 39.14 -30.54
N ALA A 163 -20.62 38.20 -29.61
CA ALA A 163 -19.47 37.49 -29.00
C ALA A 163 -19.74 36.06 -28.51
N THR A 164 -20.59 35.30 -29.20
CA THR A 164 -20.62 33.84 -29.04
C THR A 164 -20.38 33.19 -30.41
N SER A 165 -19.28 32.47 -30.51
CA SER A 165 -18.99 31.57 -31.62
C SER A 165 -19.97 30.40 -31.62
N ALA A 166 -20.13 29.76 -32.77
CA ALA A 166 -21.09 28.68 -33.03
C ALA A 166 -20.85 27.36 -32.25
N ASP A 167 -20.01 27.34 -31.21
CA ASP A 167 -19.57 26.15 -30.47
C ASP A 167 -19.85 26.20 -28.95
N GLN A 168 -20.72 27.09 -28.45
CA GLN A 168 -21.13 27.09 -27.04
C GLN A 168 -22.56 26.56 -26.81
N PRO A 169 -22.78 25.66 -25.84
CA PRO A 169 -24.14 25.23 -25.50
C PRO A 169 -24.94 26.37 -24.85
N LEU A 170 -26.22 26.46 -25.18
CA LEU A 170 -27.18 27.42 -24.60
C LEU A 170 -27.23 27.35 -23.06
N PRO A 171 -27.55 28.46 -22.36
CA PRO A 171 -27.75 28.44 -20.92
C PRO A 171 -28.98 27.60 -20.60
N SER A 172 -28.78 26.49 -19.88
CA SER A 172 -29.86 25.64 -19.42
C SER A 172 -30.76 26.40 -18.45
N THR A 173 -32.04 26.53 -18.80
CA THR A 173 -33.10 26.93 -17.87
C THR A 173 -33.33 25.80 -16.87
N THR A 174 -32.40 25.58 -15.95
CA THR A 174 -32.59 24.67 -14.82
C THR A 174 -33.24 25.45 -13.69
N ASP A 175 -34.44 25.02 -13.30
CA ASP A 175 -35.14 25.50 -12.10
C ASP A 175 -34.16 25.49 -10.90
N PRO A 176 -33.91 26.64 -10.22
CA PRO A 176 -32.92 26.72 -9.15
C PRO A 176 -33.16 25.71 -8.03
N VAL A 177 -34.41 25.30 -7.81
CA VAL A 177 -34.79 24.27 -6.82
C VAL A 177 -34.30 22.88 -7.22
N LEU A 178 -34.26 22.58 -8.53
CA LEU A 178 -33.77 21.30 -9.04
C LEU A 178 -32.24 21.21 -8.94
N THR A 179 -31.54 22.32 -9.20
CA THR A 179 -30.07 22.39 -9.06
C THR A 179 -29.63 22.27 -7.60
N GLU A 180 -30.38 22.87 -6.66
CA GLU A 180 -30.11 22.71 -5.22
C GLU A 180 -30.38 21.27 -4.73
N LEU A 181 -31.47 20.64 -5.19
CA LEU A 181 -31.77 19.24 -4.89
C LEU A 181 -30.67 18.29 -5.36
N GLU A 182 -30.17 18.47 -6.59
CA GLU A 182 -29.10 17.65 -7.15
C GLU A 182 -27.81 17.78 -6.35
N LYS A 183 -27.45 19.02 -5.96
CA LYS A 183 -26.29 19.30 -5.11
C LYS A 183 -26.41 18.64 -3.74
N ASP A 184 -27.53 18.82 -3.05
CA ASP A 184 -27.72 18.23 -1.72
C ASP A 184 -27.75 16.70 -1.80
N LEU A 185 -28.42 16.14 -2.82
CA LEU A 185 -28.44 14.69 -3.03
C LEU A 185 -27.03 14.12 -3.31
N SER A 186 -26.20 14.83 -4.06
CA SER A 186 -24.79 14.47 -4.28
C SER A 186 -24.03 14.37 -2.96
N THR A 187 -24.22 15.33 -2.04
CA THR A 187 -23.54 15.30 -0.73
C THR A 187 -23.94 14.10 0.13
N GLU A 188 -25.21 13.70 0.09
CA GLU A 188 -25.70 12.52 0.82
C GLU A 188 -25.27 11.19 0.22
N LEU A 189 -24.78 11.20 -1.03
CA LEU A 189 -24.25 10.04 -1.75
C LEU A 189 -22.72 9.96 -1.72
N ASN A 190 -22.06 10.69 -0.81
CA ASN A 190 -20.63 10.59 -0.60
C ASN A 190 -20.28 9.58 0.50
N CYS A 191 -19.17 8.87 0.30
CA CYS A 191 -18.63 7.95 1.29
C CYS A 191 -17.85 8.69 2.38
N ASP A 192 -18.15 8.46 3.66
CA ASP A 192 -17.49 9.13 4.77
C ASP A 192 -15.99 8.80 4.94
N ILE A 193 -15.47 7.75 4.29
CA ILE A 193 -14.03 7.40 4.35
C ILE A 193 -13.22 8.18 3.31
N CYS A 194 -13.71 8.25 2.07
CA CYS A 194 -12.97 8.87 0.97
C CYS A 194 -13.52 10.23 0.55
N SER A 195 -14.63 10.67 1.15
CA SER A 195 -15.33 11.93 0.88
C SER A 195 -15.72 12.17 -0.59
N ASN A 196 -15.76 11.10 -1.39
CA ASN A 196 -16.15 11.11 -2.80
C ASN A 196 -17.48 10.36 -2.97
N LEU A 197 -18.11 10.51 -4.13
CA LEU A 197 -19.31 9.77 -4.52
C LEU A 197 -19.11 8.26 -4.27
N PHE A 198 -20.13 7.61 -3.70
CA PHE A 198 -20.11 6.17 -3.46
C PHE A 198 -19.77 5.41 -4.75
N TYR A 199 -18.81 4.50 -4.64
CA TYR A 199 -18.48 3.53 -5.67
C TYR A 199 -18.63 2.12 -5.08
N GLN A 200 -19.50 1.31 -5.68
CA GLN A 200 -19.90 0.01 -5.13
C GLN A 200 -20.30 0.11 -3.64
N PRO A 201 -21.41 0.78 -3.31
CA PRO A 201 -21.82 1.03 -1.92
C PRO A 201 -22.20 -0.27 -1.21
N VAL A 202 -21.55 -0.56 -0.09
CA VAL A 202 -21.84 -1.71 0.78
C VAL A 202 -22.32 -1.19 2.14
N THR A 203 -23.44 -1.72 2.62
CA THR A 203 -24.01 -1.38 3.93
C THR A 203 -23.67 -2.44 4.96
N THR A 204 -23.09 -1.99 6.07
CA THR A 204 -22.68 -2.82 7.21
C THR A 204 -23.88 -3.26 8.07
N PRO A 205 -23.76 -4.30 8.92
CA PRO A 205 -24.84 -4.71 9.82
C PRO A 205 -25.32 -3.59 10.77
N CYS A 206 -24.42 -2.67 11.16
CA CYS A 206 -24.74 -1.47 11.93
C CYS A 206 -25.32 -0.32 11.07
N GLN A 207 -25.70 -0.60 9.82
CA GLN A 207 -26.46 0.28 8.92
C GLN A 207 -25.71 1.55 8.45
N HIS A 208 -24.39 1.51 8.46
CA HIS A 208 -23.53 2.50 7.81
C HIS A 208 -23.06 2.00 6.44
N THR A 209 -23.02 2.89 5.45
CA THR A 209 -22.67 2.56 4.06
C THR A 209 -21.32 3.18 3.67
N PHE A 210 -20.48 2.41 2.99
CA PHE A 210 -19.17 2.85 2.50
C PHE A 210 -18.94 2.32 1.08
N CYS A 211 -17.95 2.86 0.35
CA CYS A 211 -17.43 2.17 -0.84
C CYS A 211 -16.83 0.81 -0.43
N ALA A 212 -17.07 -0.24 -1.20
CA ALA A 212 -16.59 -1.60 -0.90
C ALA A 212 -15.09 -1.63 -0.54
N LYS A 213 -14.24 -1.06 -1.41
CA LYS A 213 -12.78 -0.98 -1.20
C LYS A 213 -12.39 -0.13 0.01
N CYS A 214 -13.14 0.93 0.31
CA CYS A 214 -12.87 1.78 1.48
C CYS A 214 -13.15 1.02 2.79
N LEU A 215 -14.27 0.30 2.85
CA LEU A 215 -14.60 -0.54 4.01
C LEU A 215 -13.58 -1.67 4.18
N GLN A 216 -13.25 -2.38 3.10
CA GLN A 216 -12.23 -3.44 3.11
C GLN A 216 -10.90 -2.95 3.68
N ARG A 217 -10.37 -1.84 3.17
CA ARG A 217 -9.12 -1.25 3.66
C ARG A 217 -9.23 -0.89 5.14
N SER A 218 -10.36 -0.31 5.57
CA SER A 218 -10.58 0.02 6.97
C SER A 218 -10.59 -1.21 7.88
N LEU A 219 -11.26 -2.29 7.46
CA LEU A 219 -11.38 -3.53 8.22
C LEU A 219 -10.07 -4.29 8.32
N ASP A 220 -9.17 -4.12 7.35
CA ASP A 220 -7.81 -4.65 7.47
C ASP A 220 -7.10 -4.04 8.68
N HIS A 221 -7.36 -2.76 9.00
CA HIS A 221 -6.75 -2.05 10.13
C HIS A 221 -7.44 -2.29 11.46
N ASN A 222 -8.76 -2.20 11.48
CA ASN A 222 -9.56 -2.31 12.69
C ASN A 222 -10.91 -2.94 12.34
N PRO A 223 -11.30 -4.08 12.95
CA PRO A 223 -12.56 -4.77 12.67
C PRO A 223 -13.76 -4.05 13.33
N THR A 224 -13.82 -2.72 13.25
CA THR A 224 -14.91 -1.90 13.76
C THR A 224 -15.37 -0.89 12.72
N CYS A 225 -16.63 -0.49 12.80
CA CYS A 225 -17.20 0.52 11.91
C CYS A 225 -16.49 1.87 12.12
N PRO A 226 -16.02 2.55 11.06
CA PRO A 226 -15.37 3.86 11.17
C PRO A 226 -16.24 4.95 11.79
N LEU A 227 -17.57 4.81 11.69
CA LEU A 227 -18.53 5.82 12.13
C LEU A 227 -19.04 5.57 13.55
N CYS A 228 -19.49 4.35 13.86
CA CYS A 228 -20.11 4.04 15.14
C CYS A 228 -19.27 3.13 16.06
N ARG A 229 -18.11 2.65 15.59
CA ARG A 229 -17.19 1.75 16.32
C ARG A 229 -17.78 0.38 16.70
N THR A 230 -19.00 0.05 16.26
CA THR A 230 -19.56 -1.30 16.38
C THR A 230 -18.61 -2.30 15.72
N ARG A 231 -18.38 -3.44 16.36
CA ARG A 231 -17.55 -4.51 15.79
C ARG A 231 -18.21 -5.04 14.52
N LEU A 232 -17.42 -5.20 13.47
CA LEU A 232 -17.86 -5.64 12.16
C LEU A 232 -17.23 -6.98 11.81
N PRO A 233 -17.88 -7.77 10.94
CA PRO A 233 -17.32 -9.05 10.54
C PRO A 233 -16.04 -8.81 9.74
N GLY A 234 -15.17 -9.82 9.72
CA GLY A 234 -13.87 -9.71 9.08
C GLY A 234 -13.98 -9.45 7.57
N TYR A 235 -12.85 -9.13 6.94
CA TYR A 235 -12.79 -8.86 5.50
C TYR A 235 -13.57 -9.85 4.63
N GLY A 236 -13.42 -11.17 4.89
CA GLY A 236 -14.01 -12.21 4.04
C GLY A 236 -15.52 -12.05 3.89
N TYR A 237 -16.20 -11.64 4.95
CA TYR A 237 -17.65 -11.38 4.93
C TYR A 237 -18.03 -10.30 3.89
N PHE A 238 -17.18 -9.29 3.70
CA PHE A 238 -17.48 -8.15 2.83
C PHE A 238 -16.93 -8.28 1.40
N GLN A 239 -16.14 -9.31 1.09
CA GLN A 239 -15.49 -9.46 -0.22
C GLN A 239 -16.50 -9.56 -1.37
N ASP A 240 -17.53 -10.37 -1.20
CA ASP A 240 -18.60 -10.61 -2.19
C ASP A 240 -19.97 -10.14 -1.68
N HIS A 241 -19.97 -9.22 -0.71
CA HIS A 241 -21.21 -8.73 -0.14
C HIS A 241 -21.98 -7.89 -1.17
N PRO A 242 -23.29 -8.12 -1.33
CA PRO A 242 -24.12 -7.33 -2.22
C PRO A 242 -24.07 -5.85 -1.92
N LEU A 243 -24.24 -5.08 -2.99
CA LEU A 243 -24.30 -3.64 -2.94
C LEU A 243 -25.67 -3.19 -2.44
N ASN A 244 -25.73 -2.00 -1.86
CA ASN A 244 -26.98 -1.37 -1.48
C ASN A 244 -27.76 -1.00 -2.75
N ASP A 245 -28.83 -1.75 -3.04
CA ASP A 245 -29.60 -1.63 -4.27
C ASP A 245 -30.26 -0.25 -4.43
N THR A 246 -30.76 0.32 -3.32
CA THR A 246 -31.42 1.63 -3.37
C THR A 246 -30.41 2.72 -3.68
N LEU A 247 -29.25 2.72 -3.03
CA LEU A 247 -28.19 3.69 -3.30
C LEU A 247 -27.62 3.51 -4.71
N LEU A 248 -27.41 2.27 -5.16
CA LEU A 248 -26.94 1.98 -6.51
C LEU A 248 -27.93 2.46 -7.58
N GLN A 249 -29.24 2.26 -7.35
CA GLN A 249 -30.30 2.79 -8.23
C GLN A 249 -30.28 4.32 -8.29
N LEU A 250 -30.03 5.00 -7.17
CA LEU A 250 -29.91 6.46 -7.13
C LEU A 250 -28.67 6.95 -7.89
N LEU A 251 -27.52 6.32 -7.65
CA LEU A 251 -26.25 6.64 -8.31
C LEU A 251 -26.36 6.52 -9.82
N PHE A 252 -26.84 5.38 -10.34
CA PHE A 252 -26.98 5.19 -11.79
C PHE A 252 -28.06 6.07 -12.43
N LYS A 253 -29.08 6.46 -11.67
CA LYS A 253 -30.20 7.24 -12.23
C LYS A 253 -29.93 8.73 -12.25
N PHE A 254 -29.19 9.26 -11.27
CA PHE A 254 -28.94 10.70 -11.13
C PHE A 254 -27.49 11.09 -11.38
N PHE A 255 -26.52 10.22 -11.12
CA PHE A 255 -25.08 10.53 -11.16
C PHE A 255 -24.30 9.53 -12.04
N ASN A 256 -24.89 9.07 -13.16
CA ASN A 256 -24.29 8.03 -14.00
C ASN A 256 -22.91 8.45 -14.53
N GLN A 257 -22.80 9.70 -15.02
CA GLN A 257 -21.55 10.23 -15.56
C GLN A 257 -20.47 10.29 -14.48
N ASP A 258 -20.77 10.91 -13.33
CA ASP A 258 -19.84 11.00 -12.18
C ASP A 258 -19.44 9.61 -11.66
N TYR A 259 -20.37 8.65 -11.63
CA TYR A 259 -20.09 7.28 -11.22
C TYR A 259 -19.16 6.56 -12.21
N ASP A 260 -19.37 6.74 -13.51
CA ASP A 260 -18.50 6.20 -14.56
C ASP A 260 -17.11 6.86 -14.58
N GLU A 261 -17.03 8.16 -14.30
CA GLU A 261 -15.76 8.88 -14.11
C GLU A 261 -15.04 8.36 -12.87
N ARG A 262 -15.74 8.20 -11.75
CA ARG A 262 -15.19 7.60 -10.53
C ARG A 262 -14.65 6.19 -10.80
N ARG A 263 -15.35 5.37 -11.59
CA ARG A 263 -14.87 4.06 -12.03
C ARG A 263 -13.56 4.15 -12.81
N LYS A 264 -13.45 5.11 -13.74
CA LYS A 264 -12.24 5.30 -14.56
C LYS A 264 -11.07 5.75 -13.71
N VAL A 265 -11.26 6.70 -12.80
CA VAL A 265 -10.22 7.18 -11.88
C VAL A 265 -9.69 6.04 -11.03
N ILE A 266 -10.58 5.24 -10.42
CA ILE A 266 -10.18 4.07 -9.62
C ILE A 266 -9.41 3.06 -10.48
N ALA A 267 -9.90 2.75 -11.68
CA ALA A 267 -9.23 1.81 -12.58
C ALA A 267 -7.89 2.35 -13.13
N GLU A 268 -7.75 3.67 -13.25
CA GLU A 268 -6.51 4.33 -13.63
C GLU A 268 -5.52 4.40 -12.47
N GLU A 269 -5.94 4.69 -11.24
CA GLU A 269 -5.09 4.55 -10.05
C GLU A 269 -4.53 3.12 -9.94
N GLU A 270 -5.36 2.11 -10.21
CA GLU A 270 -4.94 0.71 -10.21
C GLU A 270 -4.01 0.35 -11.38
N ARG A 271 -4.12 1.03 -12.53
CA ARG A 271 -3.32 0.75 -13.74
C ARG A 271 -2.07 1.62 -13.86
N ALA A 272 -2.08 2.82 -13.30
CA ALA A 272 -0.97 3.77 -13.27
C ALA A 272 0.10 3.33 -12.27
N GLY A 273 -0.24 2.44 -11.33
CA GLY A 273 0.71 1.67 -10.54
C GLY A 273 1.45 0.63 -11.39
N ARG A 274 2.21 1.05 -12.43
CA ARG A 274 3.09 0.21 -13.29
C ARG A 274 4.25 -0.47 -12.54
N LEU A 275 4.10 -0.63 -11.23
CA LEU A 275 5.01 -1.23 -10.29
C LEU A 275 4.33 -2.53 -9.85
N ASP A 276 4.48 -3.57 -10.64
CA ASP A 276 3.71 -4.82 -10.46
C ASP A 276 4.24 -5.67 -9.30
N THR A 277 5.39 -5.30 -8.73
CA THR A 277 6.03 -6.10 -7.68
C THR A 277 5.70 -5.54 -6.29
N PRO A 278 4.86 -6.23 -5.49
CA PRO A 278 4.69 -5.89 -4.08
C PRO A 278 6.01 -6.10 -3.33
N ILE A 279 6.37 -5.12 -2.48
CA ILE A 279 7.59 -5.14 -1.67
C ILE A 279 7.23 -5.22 -0.20
N PHE A 280 7.67 -6.31 0.44
CA PHE A 280 7.62 -6.49 1.87
C PHE A 280 8.95 -6.02 2.50
N ILE A 281 8.87 -5.18 3.52
CA ILE A 281 10.05 -4.66 4.21
C ILE A 281 10.28 -5.50 5.46
N ALA A 282 11.39 -6.22 5.53
CA ALA A 282 11.74 -7.11 6.64
C ALA A 282 13.25 -7.20 6.87
N THR A 283 13.67 -8.22 7.62
CA THR A 283 15.07 -8.68 7.67
C THR A 283 15.53 -9.21 6.31
N LEU A 284 16.84 -9.15 6.08
CA LEU A 284 17.50 -9.69 4.90
C LEU A 284 17.11 -11.16 4.60
N SER A 285 16.85 -11.46 3.33
CA SER A 285 16.72 -12.82 2.80
C SER A 285 17.60 -13.03 1.58
N PHE A 286 17.92 -14.30 1.31
CA PHE A 286 18.73 -14.68 0.17
C PHE A 286 18.05 -15.71 -0.74
N PRO A 287 18.44 -15.76 -2.02
CA PRO A 287 18.04 -16.84 -2.93
C PRO A 287 18.44 -18.22 -2.39
N GLY A 288 17.62 -19.23 -2.69
CA GLY A 288 17.85 -20.62 -2.30
C GLY A 288 17.64 -20.91 -0.82
N LEU A 289 17.10 -19.95 -0.04
CA LEU A 289 16.83 -20.14 1.39
C LEU A 289 15.34 -20.01 1.70
N PRO A 290 14.81 -20.83 2.63
CA PRO A 290 13.46 -20.65 3.14
C PRO A 290 13.42 -19.41 4.05
N THR A 291 12.31 -18.66 3.99
CA THR A 291 12.04 -17.55 4.90
C THR A 291 10.62 -17.67 5.44
N ALA A 292 10.48 -17.71 6.76
CA ALA A 292 9.19 -17.76 7.44
C ALA A 292 8.92 -16.44 8.17
N MET A 293 7.70 -15.93 8.06
CA MET A 293 7.32 -14.63 8.61
C MET A 293 5.87 -14.62 9.08
N HIS A 294 5.61 -13.82 10.09
CA HIS A 294 4.28 -13.58 10.60
C HIS A 294 3.76 -12.25 10.05
N ILE A 295 2.76 -12.32 9.17
CA ILE A 295 2.09 -11.15 8.58
C ILE A 295 0.92 -10.79 9.48
N PHE A 296 1.10 -9.73 10.27
CA PHE A 296 0.06 -9.18 11.13
C PHE A 296 -0.40 -7.78 10.71
N GLU A 297 0.45 -7.03 10.00
CA GLU A 297 0.10 -5.68 9.58
C GLU A 297 -1.01 -5.68 8.51
N PRO A 298 -2.04 -4.84 8.69
CA PRO A 298 -3.18 -4.68 7.78
C PRO A 298 -2.82 -4.62 6.29
N ARG A 299 -1.90 -3.70 5.94
CA ARG A 299 -1.43 -3.48 4.56
C ARG A 299 -0.81 -4.72 3.94
N TYR A 300 -0.07 -5.52 4.71
CA TYR A 300 0.59 -6.71 4.21
C TYR A 300 -0.34 -7.92 4.16
N ARG A 301 -1.43 -7.92 4.97
CA ARG A 301 -2.52 -8.89 4.81
C ARG A 301 -3.24 -8.69 3.48
N LEU A 302 -3.48 -7.44 3.06
CA LEU A 302 -3.96 -7.12 1.72
C LEU A 302 -2.97 -7.53 0.64
N MET A 303 -1.70 -7.15 0.79
CA MET A 303 -0.63 -7.55 -0.12
C MET A 303 -0.58 -9.07 -0.34
N LEU A 304 -0.61 -9.86 0.73
CA LEU A 304 -0.57 -11.32 0.66
C LEU A 304 -1.76 -11.89 -0.11
N ARG A 305 -2.99 -11.40 0.16
CA ARG A 305 -4.20 -11.85 -0.56
C ARG A 305 -4.07 -11.63 -2.07
N ARG A 306 -3.63 -10.44 -2.49
CA ARG A 306 -3.39 -10.12 -3.91
C ARG A 306 -2.32 -11.02 -4.52
N CYS A 307 -1.27 -11.37 -3.76
CA CYS A 307 -0.25 -12.30 -4.25
C CYS A 307 -0.84 -13.69 -4.51
N LEU A 308 -1.77 -14.18 -3.68
CA LEU A 308 -2.37 -15.51 -3.80
C LEU A 308 -3.33 -15.66 -4.98
N GLU A 309 -3.84 -14.55 -5.52
CA GLU A 309 -4.66 -14.52 -6.74
C GLU A 309 -3.84 -14.78 -8.01
N SER A 310 -2.50 -14.67 -7.94
CA SER A 310 -1.59 -14.96 -9.05
C SER A 310 -1.36 -16.48 -9.23
N PRO A 311 -1.17 -16.98 -10.47
CA PRO A 311 -0.73 -18.36 -10.69
C PRO A 311 0.65 -18.67 -10.10
N ARG A 312 1.48 -17.64 -9.89
CA ARG A 312 2.79 -17.76 -9.21
C ARG A 312 2.86 -16.75 -8.06
N PRO A 313 2.29 -17.08 -6.89
CA PRO A 313 2.27 -16.16 -5.75
C PRO A 313 3.69 -15.84 -5.27
N ALA A 314 4.08 -14.58 -5.38
CA ALA A 314 5.39 -14.10 -4.98
C ALA A 314 5.35 -12.61 -4.62
N PHE A 315 6.31 -12.18 -3.80
CA PHE A 315 6.56 -10.77 -3.52
C PHE A 315 8.05 -10.52 -3.31
N GLY A 316 8.51 -9.30 -3.56
CA GLY A 316 9.88 -8.91 -3.29
C GLY A 316 10.08 -8.61 -1.81
N MET A 317 11.21 -9.02 -1.23
CA MET A 317 11.57 -8.66 0.14
C MET A 317 12.87 -7.87 0.18
N VAL A 318 12.86 -6.77 0.92
CA VAL A 318 13.95 -5.79 0.99
C VAL A 318 14.25 -5.47 2.44
N ALA A 319 15.54 -5.37 2.77
CA ALA A 319 16.00 -4.99 4.10
C ALA A 319 15.85 -3.48 4.36
N GLN A 320 15.62 -3.11 5.61
CA GLN A 320 15.70 -1.72 6.04
C GLN A 320 17.14 -1.19 5.86
N SER A 321 17.27 0.04 5.37
CA SER A 321 18.57 0.70 5.30
C SER A 321 18.95 1.30 6.66
N LYS A 322 20.26 1.49 6.89
CA LYS A 322 20.73 2.14 8.12
C LYS A 322 20.23 3.59 8.17
N PRO A 323 19.90 4.11 9.37
CA PRO A 323 19.64 5.54 9.54
C PRO A 323 20.82 6.36 9.00
N GLY A 324 20.57 7.23 8.01
CA GLY A 324 21.59 8.07 7.37
C GLY A 324 22.05 7.63 5.97
N GLU A 325 21.59 6.49 5.45
CA GLU A 325 21.76 6.18 4.02
C GLU A 325 20.84 7.06 3.15
N ARG A 326 21.26 7.38 1.91
CA ARG A 326 20.51 8.23 0.96
C ARG A 326 19.06 7.78 0.76
N ASN A 327 18.82 6.47 0.83
CA ASN A 327 17.50 5.86 0.73
C ASN A 327 17.16 5.15 2.06
N TYR A 328 15.93 5.30 2.53
CA TYR A 328 15.45 4.67 3.78
C TYR A 328 15.30 3.13 3.66
N LEU A 329 15.29 2.59 2.44
CA LEU A 329 15.22 1.15 2.16
C LEU A 329 16.34 0.77 1.21
N ALA A 330 16.82 -0.48 1.32
CA ALA A 330 17.85 -1.01 0.43
C ALA A 330 17.37 -1.04 -1.03
N ASP A 331 18.30 -0.82 -1.97
CA ASP A 331 18.00 -0.88 -3.41
C ASP A 331 17.99 -2.30 -3.97
N TYR A 332 18.42 -3.28 -3.18
CA TYR A 332 18.52 -4.69 -3.58
C TYR A 332 17.69 -5.55 -2.64
N GLY A 333 17.04 -6.56 -3.21
CA GLY A 333 16.21 -7.51 -2.47
C GLY A 333 16.21 -8.88 -3.10
N THR A 334 15.41 -9.77 -2.51
CA THR A 334 15.20 -11.15 -2.97
C THR A 334 13.72 -11.36 -3.26
N MET A 335 13.40 -11.90 -4.43
CA MET A 335 12.05 -12.33 -4.78
C MET A 335 11.72 -13.60 -4.01
N LEU A 336 10.61 -13.61 -3.29
CA LEU A 336 10.17 -14.72 -2.46
C LEU A 336 8.94 -15.38 -3.06
N GLU A 337 9.05 -16.64 -3.41
CA GLU A 337 7.91 -17.47 -3.80
C GLU A 337 7.17 -17.94 -2.56
N ILE A 338 5.86 -17.72 -2.52
CA ILE A 338 5.02 -18.20 -1.42
C ILE A 338 4.86 -19.71 -1.61
N ARG A 339 5.15 -20.48 -0.55
CA ARG A 339 5.03 -21.96 -0.56
C ARG A 339 3.92 -22.44 0.35
N ARG A 340 3.77 -21.83 1.52
CA ARG A 340 2.75 -22.19 2.50
C ARG A 340 2.20 -20.96 3.21
N VAL A 341 0.89 -20.95 3.44
CA VAL A 341 0.20 -19.92 4.22
C VAL A 341 -0.68 -20.62 5.25
N VAL A 342 -0.58 -20.20 6.51
CA VAL A 342 -1.48 -20.58 7.58
C VAL A 342 -2.21 -19.32 8.05
N LEU A 343 -3.50 -19.22 7.76
CA LEU A 343 -4.37 -18.12 8.21
C LEU A 343 -4.78 -18.38 9.67
N LEU A 344 -4.52 -17.43 10.56
CA LEU A 344 -4.92 -17.48 11.97
C LEU A 344 -6.34 -16.89 12.13
N ASN A 345 -6.98 -17.13 13.27
CA ASN A 345 -8.40 -16.77 13.47
C ASN A 345 -8.67 -15.25 13.48
N ASP A 346 -7.68 -14.45 13.89
CA ASP A 346 -7.71 -12.98 13.80
C ASP A 346 -7.35 -12.46 12.40
N GLY A 347 -7.19 -13.38 11.45
CA GLY A 347 -6.79 -13.21 10.06
C GLY A 347 -5.34 -12.79 9.84
N ARG A 348 -4.49 -12.82 10.88
CA ARG A 348 -3.03 -12.79 10.68
C ARG A 348 -2.60 -14.05 9.93
N SER A 349 -1.41 -14.07 9.36
CA SER A 349 -0.93 -15.22 8.59
C SER A 349 0.50 -15.59 8.91
N ILE A 350 0.78 -16.88 9.09
CA ILE A 350 2.14 -17.42 9.07
C ILE A 350 2.43 -17.82 7.63
N VAL A 351 3.43 -17.18 7.03
CA VAL A 351 3.80 -17.39 5.62
C VAL A 351 5.19 -18.01 5.57
N GLN A 352 5.31 -19.11 4.85
CA GLN A 352 6.59 -19.70 4.47
C GLN A 352 6.84 -19.44 2.99
N THR A 353 8.04 -18.95 2.72
CA THR A 353 8.48 -18.57 1.39
C THR A 353 9.82 -19.20 1.05
N TRP A 354 10.17 -19.17 -0.23
CA TRP A 354 11.46 -19.59 -0.74
C TRP A 354 12.09 -18.48 -1.59
N GLY A 355 13.34 -18.13 -1.29
CA GLY A 355 14.09 -17.16 -2.08
C GLY A 355 14.35 -17.68 -3.50
N SER A 356 13.79 -17.01 -4.50
CA SER A 356 13.89 -17.39 -5.90
C SER A 356 15.09 -16.74 -6.59
N TYR A 357 15.07 -15.41 -6.74
CA TYR A 357 16.12 -14.66 -7.41
C TYR A 357 16.34 -13.29 -6.78
N ARG A 358 17.44 -12.63 -7.11
CA ARG A 358 17.77 -11.28 -6.61
C ARG A 358 17.25 -10.24 -7.57
N PHE A 359 16.91 -9.07 -7.04
CA PHE A 359 16.52 -7.95 -7.87
C PHE A 359 17.12 -6.63 -7.36
N ARG A 360 17.17 -5.66 -8.26
CA ARG A 360 17.40 -4.25 -7.98
C ARG A 360 16.11 -3.48 -8.16
N ILE A 361 15.81 -2.57 -7.25
CA ILE A 361 14.72 -1.61 -7.41
C ILE A 361 15.15 -0.53 -8.41
N LEU A 362 14.36 -0.35 -9.46
CA LEU A 362 14.51 0.75 -10.42
C LEU A 362 13.67 1.96 -10.03
N ASP A 363 12.45 1.71 -9.57
CA ASP A 363 11.49 2.75 -9.18
C ASP A 363 10.57 2.24 -8.06
N ARG A 364 10.05 3.16 -7.23
CA ARG A 364 9.26 2.87 -6.02
C ARG A 364 7.97 3.67 -6.02
N GLY A 365 6.91 3.04 -5.53
CA GLY A 365 5.63 3.68 -5.29
C GLY A 365 4.95 3.08 -4.07
N ASN A 366 3.78 3.61 -3.75
CA ASN A 366 2.96 3.14 -2.65
C ASN A 366 1.59 2.74 -3.19
N LEU A 367 1.14 1.55 -2.84
CA LEU A 367 -0.18 1.04 -3.18
C LEU A 367 -0.81 0.51 -1.89
N ASP A 368 -1.91 1.12 -1.46
CA ASP A 368 -2.69 0.70 -0.30
C ASP A 368 -1.86 0.52 0.98
N GLY A 369 -0.86 1.40 1.17
CA GLY A 369 -0.04 1.48 2.38
C GLY A 369 1.21 0.60 2.36
N TYR A 370 1.38 -0.26 1.36
CA TYR A 370 2.61 -1.04 1.16
C TYR A 370 3.39 -0.56 -0.08
N ILE A 371 4.69 -0.83 -0.10
CA ILE A 371 5.56 -0.42 -1.21
C ILE A 371 5.34 -1.34 -2.40
N VAL A 372 5.26 -0.75 -3.58
CA VAL A 372 5.34 -1.45 -4.87
C VAL A 372 6.57 -0.94 -5.62
N ALA A 373 7.19 -1.79 -6.42
CA ALA A 373 8.40 -1.41 -7.16
C ALA A 373 8.44 -1.94 -8.58
N LYS A 374 9.13 -1.19 -9.44
CA LYS A 374 9.66 -1.69 -10.71
C LYS A 374 11.02 -2.29 -10.39
N ILE A 375 11.21 -3.53 -10.77
CA ILE A 375 12.42 -4.28 -10.43
C ILE A 375 13.17 -4.74 -11.68
N GLU A 376 14.48 -4.86 -11.54
CA GLU A 376 15.36 -5.52 -12.49
C GLU A 376 15.89 -6.81 -11.86
N ARG A 377 15.68 -7.95 -12.52
CA ARG A 377 16.22 -9.24 -12.08
C ARG A 377 17.74 -9.28 -12.26
N ILE A 378 18.44 -9.81 -11.25
CA ILE A 378 19.89 -9.96 -11.24
C ILE A 378 20.25 -11.45 -11.28
N ASP A 379 20.77 -11.87 -12.42
CA ASP A 379 21.34 -13.20 -12.62
C ASP A 379 22.87 -13.16 -12.59
N ASP A 380 23.50 -14.25 -12.16
CA ASP A 380 24.96 -14.38 -12.15
C ASP A 380 25.53 -14.50 -13.57
N TYR A 381 26.77 -14.06 -13.73
CA TYR A 381 27.53 -14.33 -14.94
C TYR A 381 27.96 -15.81 -14.97
N PRO A 382 27.92 -16.46 -16.16
CA PRO A 382 28.55 -17.75 -16.37
C PRO A 382 30.01 -17.77 -15.91
N ASP A 383 30.44 -18.87 -15.30
CA ASP A 383 31.81 -19.03 -14.78
C ASP A 383 32.88 -18.86 -15.89
N ASP A 384 32.59 -19.29 -17.12
CA ASP A 384 33.50 -19.17 -18.27
C ASP A 384 33.84 -17.72 -18.66
N LEU A 385 32.91 -16.78 -18.42
CA LEU A 385 33.12 -15.36 -18.66
C LEU A 385 34.01 -14.72 -17.58
N ILE A 386 34.01 -15.29 -16.38
CA ILE A 386 34.80 -14.79 -15.25
C ILE A 386 36.24 -15.27 -15.38
N ASP A 387 36.44 -16.55 -15.70
CA ASP A 387 37.76 -17.11 -15.95
C ASP A 387 38.46 -16.42 -17.12
N SER A 388 37.74 -16.05 -18.18
CA SER A 388 38.31 -15.30 -19.31
C SER A 388 38.72 -13.87 -18.94
N VAL A 389 37.95 -13.16 -18.10
CA VAL A 389 38.33 -11.82 -17.60
C VAL A 389 39.52 -11.89 -16.63
N ASP A 390 39.57 -12.89 -15.75
CA ASP A 390 40.69 -13.13 -14.84
C ASP A 390 41.98 -13.52 -15.60
N LEU A 391 41.85 -14.18 -16.76
CA LEU A 391 42.97 -14.50 -17.66
C LEU A 391 43.46 -13.29 -18.48
N LEU A 392 42.58 -12.34 -18.80
CA LEU A 392 42.91 -11.11 -19.54
C LEU A 392 43.61 -10.07 -18.66
N TYR A 393 43.41 -10.11 -17.34
CA TYR A 393 44.09 -9.26 -16.36
C TYR A 393 44.78 -10.08 -15.26
N PRO A 394 45.93 -10.73 -15.54
CA PRO A 394 46.78 -11.26 -14.49
C PRO A 394 47.23 -10.09 -13.61
N VAL A 395 46.84 -10.08 -12.34
CA VAL A 395 47.43 -9.15 -11.36
C VAL A 395 48.91 -9.53 -11.27
N ALA A 396 49.77 -8.68 -11.82
CA ALA A 396 51.22 -8.81 -11.72
C ALA A 396 51.57 -8.98 -10.23
N GLY A 397 52.33 -10.02 -9.91
CA GLY A 397 52.71 -10.32 -8.53
C GLY A 397 53.42 -9.13 -7.91
N GLU A 398 52.87 -8.63 -6.80
CA GLU A 398 53.53 -7.65 -5.94
C GLU A 398 54.71 -8.33 -5.24
N ASP A 399 55.92 -8.10 -5.75
CA ASP A 399 57.17 -8.19 -4.99
C ASP A 399 57.98 -6.93 -5.34
N ASP A 400 57.66 -5.80 -4.69
CA ASP A 400 58.66 -4.95 -4.02
C ASP A 400 57.94 -3.79 -3.31
N SER A 401 58.09 -3.74 -1.99
CA SER A 401 57.90 -2.48 -1.23
C SER A 401 59.28 -1.84 -1.05
N PRO A 402 59.36 -0.51 -1.06
CA PRO A 402 59.40 0.12 0.27
C PRO A 402 58.47 1.33 0.41
N SER A 403 57.59 1.23 1.42
CA SER A 403 57.18 2.26 2.39
C SER A 403 56.51 3.57 1.93
N PRO A 404 55.72 4.21 2.82
CA PRO A 404 54.38 4.69 2.48
C PRO A 404 54.35 6.14 1.99
N LEU A 405 53.52 6.39 0.98
CA LEU A 405 52.98 7.72 0.72
C LEU A 405 51.47 7.60 0.56
N SER A 406 50.77 8.23 1.49
CA SER A 406 49.36 8.58 1.43
C SER A 406 49.03 9.20 0.08
N THR A 407 48.01 8.70 -0.61
CA THR A 407 47.31 9.49 -1.64
C THR A 407 45.83 9.14 -1.59
N SER A 408 45.09 10.01 -0.90
CA SER A 408 43.65 10.18 -1.06
C SER A 408 43.35 10.50 -2.53
N LEU A 409 42.48 9.71 -3.15
CA LEU A 409 41.84 10.09 -4.42
C LEU A 409 40.58 10.89 -4.10
N GLN A 410 40.74 12.23 -4.04
CA GLN A 410 39.63 13.18 -4.17
C GLN A 410 39.49 13.57 -5.65
N LEU A 411 38.24 13.52 -6.14
CA LEU A 411 37.80 14.04 -7.44
C LEU A 411 37.87 15.58 -7.51
N PRO A 412 37.88 16.19 -8.72
CA PRO A 412 38.42 17.54 -8.94
C PRO A 412 37.39 18.63 -8.68
N GLN A 413 37.82 19.71 -7.99
CA GLN A 413 37.26 21.06 -8.12
C GLN A 413 38.42 22.07 -7.97
N GLY A 414 38.39 23.12 -8.79
CA GLY A 414 39.53 23.96 -9.11
C GLY A 414 39.81 25.14 -8.17
N ASP A 415 40.65 26.02 -8.72
CA ASP A 415 40.86 27.44 -8.41
C ASP A 415 41.96 27.88 -7.39
N VAL A 416 43.09 28.29 -8.00
CA VAL A 416 43.94 29.50 -7.85
C VAL A 416 44.75 29.87 -6.57
N LEU A 417 46.03 30.23 -6.85
CA LEU A 417 47.02 31.13 -6.16
C LEU A 417 47.65 30.68 -4.82
N GLU A 418 48.84 31.11 -4.40
CA GLU A 418 50.19 31.37 -4.94
C GLU A 418 51.12 31.55 -3.69
N GLU A 419 52.43 31.36 -3.86
CA GLU A 419 53.58 31.90 -3.06
C GLU A 419 54.03 31.34 -1.68
N GLY A 420 55.38 31.19 -1.57
CA GLY A 420 56.22 31.50 -0.40
C GLY A 420 56.84 30.30 0.38
N LEU A 421 58.07 29.83 0.12
CA LEU A 421 59.42 30.32 0.53
C LEU A 421 59.87 30.05 2.00
N PHE A 422 61.09 29.48 2.12
CA PHE A 422 62.05 29.42 3.28
C PHE A 422 61.67 28.55 4.51
N ALA A 423 62.56 27.91 5.30
CA ALA A 423 64.01 27.72 5.35
C ALA A 423 64.39 26.62 6.39
N GLN A 424 65.52 25.93 6.12
CA GLN A 424 66.66 25.51 6.99
C GLN A 424 66.52 25.00 8.45
N GLY A 425 67.39 24.04 8.78
CA GLY A 425 68.02 23.86 10.11
C GLY A 425 68.05 22.40 10.61
N SER A 426 69.11 21.60 10.39
CA SER A 426 70.34 21.44 11.23
C SER A 426 70.17 20.45 12.41
N SER A 427 70.78 19.25 12.35
CA SER A 427 71.99 18.79 13.12
C SER A 427 71.64 18.31 14.56
N GLU A 428 72.17 17.26 15.21
CA GLU A 428 73.50 16.63 15.37
C GLU A 428 73.28 15.16 15.88
N SER A 429 74.05 14.12 15.48
CA SER A 429 75.28 13.55 16.10
C SER A 429 75.11 13.09 17.59
N SER A 430 75.55 11.94 18.15
CA SER A 430 76.44 10.79 17.87
C SER A 430 76.24 9.73 19.02
N PRO A 431 77.12 8.76 19.37
CA PRO A 431 77.57 7.54 18.66
C PRO A 431 77.58 6.20 19.49
N SER A 432 77.70 5.09 18.75
CA SER A 432 78.45 3.80 18.95
C SER A 432 78.47 3.00 20.27
N THR A 433 78.21 1.68 20.16
CA THR A 433 79.02 0.62 20.82
C THR A 433 78.89 -0.75 20.11
N SER A 434 80.03 -1.38 19.78
CA SER A 434 80.23 -2.78 19.34
C SER A 434 80.29 -3.73 20.55
N THR A 435 79.97 -5.04 20.55
CA THR A 435 80.54 -6.24 19.84
C THR A 435 79.74 -7.50 20.35
N PRO A 436 80.09 -8.80 20.15
CA PRO A 436 80.36 -9.66 18.97
C PRO A 436 79.34 -10.84 18.82
N GLY A 437 79.54 -11.70 17.80
CA GLY A 437 78.56 -12.65 17.23
C GLY A 437 78.24 -13.98 17.93
N ALA A 438 77.17 -14.61 17.42
CA ALA A 438 76.73 -16.01 17.62
C ALA A 438 75.80 -16.43 16.44
N PRO A 439 75.55 -17.73 16.18
CA PRO A 439 75.79 -18.35 14.87
C PRO A 439 74.63 -18.31 13.85
N VAL A 440 75.03 -18.38 12.58
CA VAL A 440 74.17 -18.53 11.40
C VAL A 440 73.37 -19.84 11.47
N ARG A 441 72.08 -19.76 11.79
CA ARG A 441 71.13 -20.84 11.53
C ARG A 441 70.81 -20.88 10.03
N ARG A 442 71.23 -21.95 9.34
CA ARG A 442 70.79 -22.27 7.96
C ARG A 442 69.26 -22.35 7.95
N ARG A 443 68.62 -21.33 7.41
CA ARG A 443 67.17 -21.32 7.13
C ARG A 443 66.90 -22.38 6.07
N VAL A 444 66.20 -23.44 6.44
CA VAL A 444 65.64 -24.41 5.50
C VAL A 444 64.77 -23.63 4.53
N LYS A 445 65.12 -23.64 3.24
CA LYS A 445 64.28 -23.07 2.18
C LYS A 445 63.02 -23.92 2.09
N HIS A 446 61.96 -23.54 2.82
CA HIS A 446 60.63 -23.99 2.48
C HIS A 446 60.37 -23.50 1.04
N LYS A 447 60.23 -24.45 0.10
CA LYS A 447 59.71 -24.17 -1.24
C LYS A 447 58.38 -23.45 -1.06
N ARG A 448 58.35 -22.12 -1.26
CA ARG A 448 57.12 -21.36 -1.39
C ARG A 448 56.32 -22.02 -2.51
N ARG A 449 55.15 -22.58 -2.19
CA ARG A 449 54.18 -22.99 -3.21
C ARG A 449 53.81 -21.74 -4.00
N PRO A 450 53.75 -21.78 -5.34
CA PRO A 450 53.37 -20.62 -6.13
C PRO A 450 51.98 -20.14 -5.70
N ASN A 451 51.76 -18.81 -5.70
CA ASN A 451 50.49 -18.14 -5.38
C ASN A 451 49.38 -18.58 -6.35
N ARG A 452 48.85 -19.79 -6.17
CA ARG A 452 47.68 -20.28 -6.90
C ARG A 452 46.45 -19.73 -6.20
N ARG A 453 45.70 -18.87 -6.91
CA ARG A 453 44.41 -18.38 -6.44
C ARG A 453 43.50 -19.59 -6.16
N PRO A 454 42.80 -19.63 -5.01
CA PRO A 454 41.93 -20.75 -4.69
C PRO A 454 40.77 -20.85 -5.69
N SER A 455 40.49 -22.05 -6.18
CA SER A 455 39.33 -22.37 -7.02
C SER A 455 38.01 -22.27 -6.23
N ASN A 456 36.86 -22.22 -6.91
CA ASN A 456 35.55 -22.20 -6.23
C ASN A 456 35.37 -23.43 -5.31
N ALA A 457 35.85 -24.61 -5.72
CA ALA A 457 35.83 -25.81 -4.90
C ALA A 457 36.70 -25.68 -3.63
N GLU A 458 37.88 -25.09 -3.75
CA GLU A 458 38.76 -24.83 -2.59
C GLU A 458 38.16 -23.78 -1.64
N LEU A 459 37.50 -22.74 -2.17
CA LEU A 459 36.77 -21.75 -1.35
C LEU A 459 35.60 -22.39 -0.60
N ILE A 460 34.83 -23.25 -1.26
CA ILE A 460 33.73 -24.00 -0.63
C ILE A 460 34.28 -24.94 0.46
N ASP A 461 35.42 -25.59 0.22
CA ASP A 461 36.09 -26.45 1.21
C ASP A 461 36.54 -25.65 2.46
N ILE A 462 37.05 -24.43 2.28
CA ILE A 462 37.34 -23.51 3.40
C ILE A 462 36.06 -23.23 4.22
N CYS A 463 34.95 -22.91 3.55
CA CYS A 463 33.66 -22.69 4.21
C CYS A 463 33.19 -23.93 5.00
N LYS A 464 33.24 -25.12 4.40
CA LYS A 464 32.86 -26.39 5.05
C LYS A 464 33.67 -26.63 6.31
N LYS A 465 35.01 -26.53 6.22
CA LYS A 465 35.93 -26.74 7.35
C LYS A 465 35.67 -25.76 8.49
N PHE A 466 35.37 -24.50 8.18
CA PHE A 466 35.03 -23.53 9.21
C PHE A 466 33.72 -23.87 9.92
N LEU A 467 32.68 -24.24 9.16
CA LEU A 467 31.38 -24.61 9.73
C LEU A 467 31.45 -25.86 10.60
N GLU A 468 32.23 -26.88 10.21
CA GLU A 468 32.50 -28.05 11.05
C GLU A 468 33.18 -27.67 12.37
N ARG A 469 34.15 -26.73 12.33
CA ARG A 469 34.80 -26.22 13.54
C ARG A 469 33.81 -25.47 14.41
N LEU A 470 32.95 -24.65 13.82
CA LEU A 470 31.92 -23.87 14.51
C LEU A 470 30.89 -24.80 15.18
N GLN A 471 30.49 -25.89 14.51
CA GLN A 471 29.64 -26.95 15.07
C GLN A 471 30.28 -27.67 16.26
N ARG A 472 31.59 -27.93 16.22
CA ARG A 472 32.32 -28.61 17.30
C ARG A 472 32.62 -27.70 18.51
N GLY A 473 32.74 -26.38 18.30
CA GLY A 473 33.24 -25.43 19.32
C GLY A 473 32.19 -24.49 19.95
N THR A 474 30.95 -24.48 19.45
CA THR A 474 29.85 -23.63 19.96
C THR A 474 28.82 -24.49 20.69
N ASN A 475 28.04 -23.93 21.63
CA ASN A 475 26.94 -24.68 22.26
C ASN A 475 26.07 -25.33 21.16
N PRO A 476 25.91 -26.67 21.14
CA PRO A 476 25.25 -27.40 20.07
C PRO A 476 23.88 -26.84 19.71
N TRP A 477 23.15 -26.25 20.67
CA TRP A 477 21.83 -25.71 20.45
C TRP A 477 21.78 -24.49 19.51
N VAL A 478 22.77 -23.59 19.56
CA VAL A 478 22.80 -22.38 18.72
C VAL A 478 23.07 -22.75 17.26
N VAL A 479 23.99 -23.68 17.03
CA VAL A 479 24.35 -24.15 15.69
C VAL A 479 23.28 -25.07 15.11
N GLN A 480 22.66 -25.91 15.94
CA GLN A 480 21.56 -26.79 15.53
C GLN A 480 20.28 -26.00 15.21
N LYS A 481 20.04 -24.87 15.87
CA LYS A 481 18.94 -23.95 15.55
C LYS A 481 19.17 -23.18 14.25
N LEU A 482 20.41 -22.77 13.97
CA LEU A 482 20.80 -22.13 12.70
C LEU A 482 20.76 -23.12 11.52
N ALA A 483 21.24 -24.36 11.71
CA ALA A 483 21.21 -25.39 10.67
C ALA A 483 19.79 -25.93 10.39
N ARG A 484 18.95 -26.10 11.41
CA ARG A 484 17.56 -26.55 11.23
C ARG A 484 16.69 -25.52 10.50
N ALA A 485 17.05 -24.24 10.52
CA ALA A 485 16.28 -23.19 9.86
C ALA A 485 16.53 -23.10 8.35
N HIS A 486 17.72 -23.50 7.86
CA HIS A 486 18.16 -23.22 6.48
C HIS A 486 18.45 -24.47 5.62
N GLY A 487 18.24 -25.68 6.16
CA GLY A 487 18.44 -26.93 5.42
C GLY A 487 19.92 -27.31 5.24
N GLU A 488 20.17 -28.31 4.39
CA GLU A 488 21.53 -28.72 4.03
C GLU A 488 22.23 -27.68 3.13
N MET A 489 23.55 -27.63 3.22
CA MET A 489 24.32 -26.71 2.39
C MET A 489 24.23 -27.11 0.91
N PRO A 490 23.89 -26.19 0.00
CA PRO A 490 23.78 -26.49 -1.42
C PRO A 490 25.13 -26.88 -2.04
N SER A 491 25.08 -27.59 -3.16
CA SER A 491 26.29 -27.93 -3.96
C SER A 491 26.64 -26.86 -4.99
N ASP A 492 25.67 -26.05 -5.41
CA ASP A 492 25.85 -24.98 -6.39
C ASP A 492 26.68 -23.81 -5.77
N PRO A 493 27.86 -23.48 -6.32
CA PRO A 493 28.67 -22.36 -5.88
C PRO A 493 27.90 -21.04 -5.80
N ALA A 494 26.92 -20.82 -6.68
CA ALA A 494 26.09 -19.62 -6.70
C ALA A 494 25.16 -19.52 -5.48
N LEU A 495 24.82 -20.64 -4.82
CA LEU A 495 23.97 -20.62 -3.63
C LEU A 495 24.77 -20.78 -2.33
N VAL A 496 25.95 -21.43 -2.37
CA VAL A 496 26.78 -21.67 -1.19
C VAL A 496 27.11 -20.38 -0.45
N ALA A 497 27.53 -19.32 -1.16
CA ALA A 497 27.90 -18.07 -0.50
C ALA A 497 26.74 -17.45 0.31
N PHE A 498 25.52 -17.52 -0.21
CA PHE A 498 24.33 -17.03 0.50
C PHE A 498 23.99 -17.90 1.70
N TRP A 499 24.03 -19.22 1.53
CA TRP A 499 23.79 -20.17 2.60
C TRP A 499 24.78 -19.96 3.75
N VAL A 500 26.08 -19.87 3.45
CA VAL A 500 27.12 -19.66 4.46
C VAL A 500 26.92 -18.31 5.16
N ALA A 501 26.67 -17.24 4.42
CA ALA A 501 26.40 -15.91 5.00
C ALA A 501 25.18 -15.90 5.93
N SER A 502 24.16 -16.73 5.70
CA SER A 502 23.01 -16.84 6.60
C SER A 502 23.35 -17.44 7.97
N VAL A 503 24.39 -18.28 8.03
CA VAL A 503 24.82 -18.98 9.25
C VAL A 503 25.91 -18.22 10.01
N LEU A 504 26.71 -17.41 9.30
CA LEU A 504 27.80 -16.67 9.93
C LEU A 504 27.29 -15.56 10.87
N PRO A 505 27.90 -15.36 12.05
CA PRO A 505 27.56 -14.31 13.00
C PRO A 505 28.10 -12.94 12.54
N ILE A 506 27.56 -12.45 11.42
CA ILE A 506 27.97 -11.20 10.77
C ILE A 506 26.78 -10.25 10.72
N ASP A 507 27.07 -8.96 10.88
CA ASP A 507 26.06 -7.91 10.77
C ASP A 507 25.30 -7.98 9.44
N GLU A 508 23.99 -7.74 9.50
CA GLU A 508 23.11 -7.81 8.33
C GLU A 508 23.53 -6.85 7.21
N THR A 509 24.16 -5.71 7.54
CA THR A 509 24.61 -4.73 6.54
C THR A 509 25.89 -5.12 5.81
N GLU A 510 26.66 -6.07 6.34
CA GLU A 510 27.75 -6.70 5.59
C GLU A 510 27.17 -7.79 4.68
N ARG A 511 26.24 -8.60 5.21
CA ARG A 511 25.57 -9.67 4.46
C ARG A 511 24.81 -9.15 3.24
N LYS A 512 24.14 -7.99 3.33
CA LYS A 512 23.41 -7.37 2.20
C LYS A 512 24.30 -7.07 1.00
N LYS A 513 25.63 -6.90 1.19
CA LYS A 513 26.59 -6.65 0.10
C LYS A 513 26.70 -7.81 -0.89
N LEU A 514 26.24 -9.01 -0.53
CA LEU A 514 26.20 -10.15 -1.45
C LEU A 514 25.12 -10.01 -2.53
N LEU A 515 24.03 -9.29 -2.28
CA LEU A 515 22.93 -9.15 -3.22
C LEU A 515 23.32 -8.50 -4.57
N PRO A 516 24.12 -7.42 -4.64
CA PRO A 516 24.52 -6.84 -5.92
C PRO A 516 25.58 -7.65 -6.69
N ILE A 517 26.31 -8.57 -6.06
CA ILE A 517 27.48 -9.22 -6.68
C ILE A 517 27.04 -10.30 -7.68
N ARG A 518 27.31 -10.10 -8.97
CA ARG A 518 26.91 -11.00 -10.07
C ARG A 518 27.88 -12.16 -10.36
N SER A 519 28.87 -12.37 -9.49
CA SER A 519 29.86 -13.45 -9.62
C SER A 519 29.80 -14.34 -8.38
N ALA A 520 29.51 -15.63 -8.57
CA ALA A 520 29.53 -16.62 -7.50
C ALA A 520 30.90 -16.68 -6.81
N ARG A 521 31.97 -16.60 -7.60
CA ARG A 521 33.35 -16.55 -7.12
C ARG A 521 33.63 -15.36 -6.22
N LEU A 522 33.25 -14.14 -6.62
CA LEU A 522 33.42 -12.94 -5.77
C LEU A 522 32.62 -13.05 -4.48
N ARG A 523 31.41 -13.62 -4.53
CA ARG A 523 30.61 -13.89 -3.32
C ARG A 523 31.31 -14.88 -2.39
N LEU A 524 31.86 -15.97 -2.92
CA LEU A 524 32.63 -16.94 -2.15
C LEU A 524 33.89 -16.31 -1.52
N LEU A 525 34.64 -15.52 -2.27
CA LEU A 525 35.84 -14.82 -1.77
C LEU A 525 35.50 -13.88 -0.61
N LEU A 526 34.40 -13.13 -0.72
CA LEU A 526 33.95 -12.25 0.35
C LEU A 526 33.57 -13.04 1.60
N VAL A 527 32.85 -14.15 1.45
CA VAL A 527 32.48 -15.02 2.58
C VAL A 527 33.71 -15.66 3.22
N THR A 528 34.69 -16.14 2.44
CA THR A 528 35.94 -16.67 2.99
C THR A 528 36.75 -15.61 3.69
N HIS A 529 36.76 -14.37 3.18
CA HIS A 529 37.41 -13.26 3.85
C HIS A 529 36.78 -12.96 5.22
N TRP A 530 35.45 -12.98 5.32
CA TRP A 530 34.78 -12.87 6.61
C TRP A 530 35.15 -14.01 7.56
N ILE A 531 35.23 -15.24 7.07
CA ILE A 531 35.68 -16.39 7.86
C ILE A 531 37.10 -16.21 8.38
N GLU A 532 38.01 -15.69 7.57
CA GLU A 532 39.38 -15.39 7.99
C GLU A 532 39.42 -14.30 9.07
N GLN A 533 38.65 -13.22 8.90
CA GLN A 533 38.49 -12.19 9.91
C GLN A 533 37.95 -12.76 11.24
N LEU A 534 36.92 -13.61 11.18
CA LEU A 534 36.36 -14.28 12.36
C LEU A 534 37.38 -15.19 13.05
N ASN A 535 38.20 -15.94 12.30
CA ASN A 535 39.28 -16.75 12.85
C ASN A 535 40.40 -15.90 13.49
N SER A 536 40.69 -14.73 12.91
CA SER A 536 41.74 -13.82 13.40
C SER A 536 41.34 -13.06 14.65
N ASN A 537 40.03 -12.90 14.88
CA ASN A 537 39.53 -12.19 16.05
C ASN A 537 39.57 -13.09 17.30
N TRP A 538 40.13 -12.53 18.38
CA TRP A 538 40.48 -13.20 19.65
C TRP A 538 39.32 -13.91 20.39
N TRP A 539 38.06 -13.62 20.06
CA TRP A 539 36.87 -14.22 20.68
C TRP A 539 36.55 -15.66 20.21
N PHE A 540 37.00 -16.06 19.02
CA PHE A 540 36.74 -17.41 18.48
C PHE A 540 37.82 -18.45 18.87
N SER A 541 38.98 -18.01 19.33
CA SER A 541 40.16 -18.87 19.52
C SER A 541 40.24 -19.58 20.89
N ARG A 542 39.37 -19.25 21.86
CA ARG A 542 39.39 -19.87 23.20
C ARG A 542 38.06 -20.42 23.74
N GLY A 543 37.01 -20.48 22.92
CA GLY A 543 35.71 -21.02 23.35
C GLY A 543 34.94 -20.02 24.20
N CYS A 544 33.67 -19.83 23.87
CA CYS A 544 32.78 -18.96 24.62
C CYS A 544 32.29 -19.71 25.88
N THR A 545 32.71 -19.28 27.06
CA THR A 545 31.93 -19.46 28.29
C THR A 545 30.93 -18.32 28.33
N ILE A 546 29.66 -18.61 28.04
CA ILE A 546 28.55 -17.68 28.30
C ILE A 546 28.26 -17.80 29.80
N LEU A 547 28.39 -16.69 30.53
CA LEU A 547 27.85 -16.52 31.90
C LEU A 547 26.36 -16.20 31.83
#